data_AF-A0A0S6UE04-F1
#
_entry.id   AF-A0A0S6UE04-F1
#
_cell.length_a   1.000
_cell.length_b   1.000
_cell.length_c   1.000
_cell.angle_alpha   90.00
_cell.angle_beta   90.00
_cell.angle_gamma   90.00
#
_symmetry.space_group_name_H-M   'P 1'
#
loop_
_entity.id
_entity.type
_entity.pdbx_description
1 polymer ?
#
loop_
_entity_poly.entity_id
_entity_poly.type
_entity_poly.pdbx_seq_one_letter_code
_entity_poly.pdbx_strand_id
1 'polypeptide(L)'
;MPHILPTEKGRPDLEIINFAHPLTRVNLEEVARLAGHKVERVIEVPSQIDPQKPLEPQIEAWLEGLGFTAQEWQTRPLLVNLPSLSYSAAVLLAQLHGRTGYFPAILRLRQVRDSLPVRFEVAEILNLQAIRERARRRR
;
A
#
# COMPACT_ATOMS: atom_id res chain seq x y z
N MET A 1 -25.34 -27.21 -21.15
CA MET A 1 -25.27 -25.73 -21.15
C MET A 1 -24.08 -25.33 -20.30
N PRO A 2 -22.96 -24.88 -20.88
CA PRO A 2 -21.79 -24.50 -20.11
C PRO A 2 -22.11 -23.24 -19.28
N HIS A 3 -21.74 -23.27 -18.01
CA HIS A 3 -21.87 -22.16 -17.08
C HIS A 3 -20.84 -21.09 -17.49
N ILE A 4 -21.30 -20.08 -18.21
CA ILE A 4 -20.49 -18.90 -18.56
C ILE A 4 -20.25 -18.14 -17.26
N LEU A 5 -19.00 -18.17 -16.77
CA LEU A 5 -18.57 -17.28 -15.69
C LEU A 5 -18.80 -15.83 -16.14
N PRO A 6 -19.40 -14.97 -15.31
CA PRO A 6 -19.64 -13.59 -15.68
C PRO A 6 -18.31 -12.88 -15.98
N THR A 7 -18.29 -12.19 -17.12
CA THR A 7 -17.17 -11.40 -17.65
C THR A 7 -16.61 -10.42 -16.62
N GLU A 8 -15.28 -10.28 -16.56
CA GLU A 8 -14.48 -9.38 -15.70
C GLU A 8 -14.70 -7.88 -15.94
N LYS A 9 -15.93 -7.38 -15.85
CA LYS A 9 -16.22 -5.94 -15.88
C LYS A 9 -16.94 -5.56 -14.59
N GLY A 10 -16.21 -4.90 -13.68
CA GLY A 10 -16.82 -4.25 -12.51
C GLY A 10 -16.07 -4.41 -11.18
N ARG A 11 -14.91 -5.05 -11.12
CA ARG A 11 -14.05 -4.98 -9.92
C ARG A 11 -13.20 -3.71 -10.04
N PRO A 12 -13.15 -2.85 -9.01
CA PRO A 12 -12.35 -1.63 -9.08
C PRO A 12 -10.87 -2.03 -9.18
N ASP A 13 -10.15 -1.41 -10.11
CA ASP A 13 -8.74 -1.69 -10.31
C ASP A 13 -7.91 -1.13 -9.14
N LEU A 14 -6.82 -1.82 -8.80
CA LEU A 14 -6.00 -1.53 -7.62
C LEU A 14 -5.11 -0.32 -7.86
N GLU A 15 -5.07 0.61 -6.90
CA GLU A 15 -4.13 1.74 -6.90
C GLU A 15 -3.06 1.54 -5.82
N ILE A 16 -1.79 1.69 -6.20
CA ILE A 16 -0.67 1.60 -5.26
C ILE A 16 -0.18 3.01 -4.92
N ILE A 17 -0.09 3.34 -3.64
CA ILE A 17 0.65 4.51 -3.17
C ILE A 17 2.02 4.03 -2.68
N ASN A 18 3.07 4.40 -3.40
CA ASN A 18 4.44 3.98 -3.11
C ASN A 18 5.22 5.07 -2.38
N PHE A 19 5.59 4.80 -1.13
CA PHE A 19 6.46 5.66 -0.32
C PHE A 19 7.88 5.10 -0.22
N ALA A 20 8.29 4.21 -1.11
CA ALA A 20 9.61 3.59 -1.11
C ALA A 20 10.27 3.72 -2.49
N HIS A 21 11.32 2.93 -2.74
CA HIS A 21 11.91 2.86 -4.07
C HIS A 21 10.88 2.39 -5.12
N PRO A 22 11.03 2.84 -6.38
CA PRO A 22 10.12 2.46 -7.46
C PRO A 22 9.94 0.95 -7.58
N LEU A 23 8.69 0.52 -7.74
CA LEU A 23 8.35 -0.89 -7.95
C LEU A 23 8.71 -1.31 -9.38
N THR A 24 9.37 -2.46 -9.53
CA THR A 24 9.67 -3.00 -10.87
C THR A 24 8.42 -3.60 -11.52
N ARG A 25 8.44 -3.81 -12.85
CA ARG A 25 7.35 -4.49 -13.55
C ARG A 25 7.02 -5.86 -12.95
N VAL A 26 8.05 -6.63 -12.58
CA VAL A 26 7.89 -7.94 -11.93
C VAL A 26 7.20 -7.80 -10.57
N ASN A 27 7.48 -6.74 -9.81
CA ASN A 27 6.77 -6.48 -8.56
C ASN A 27 5.28 -6.20 -8.83
N LEU A 28 4.95 -5.39 -9.83
CA LEU A 28 3.55 -5.05 -10.15
C LEU A 28 2.76 -6.27 -10.64
N GLU A 29 3.38 -7.13 -11.45
CA GLU A 29 2.79 -8.41 -11.88
C GLU A 29 2.49 -9.31 -10.66
N GLU A 30 3.43 -9.41 -9.72
CA GLU A 30 3.23 -10.20 -8.51
C GLU A 30 2.18 -9.60 -7.58
N VAL A 31 2.12 -8.27 -7.45
CA VAL A 31 1.03 -7.59 -6.72
C VAL A 31 -0.31 -7.93 -7.34
N ALA A 32 -0.45 -7.82 -8.66
CA ALA A 32 -1.70 -8.11 -9.34
C ALA A 32 -2.13 -9.57 -9.11
N ARG A 33 -1.18 -10.51 -9.19
CA ARG A 33 -1.40 -11.93 -8.92
C ARG A 33 -1.86 -12.19 -7.48
N LEU A 34 -1.19 -11.58 -6.49
CA LEU A 34 -1.52 -11.75 -5.07
C LEU A 34 -2.85 -11.07 -4.70
N ALA A 35 -3.14 -9.92 -5.30
CA ALA A 35 -4.39 -9.21 -5.07
C ALA A 35 -5.58 -9.87 -5.78
N GLY A 36 -5.36 -10.55 -6.91
CA GLY A 36 -6.43 -11.03 -7.79
C GLY A 36 -7.13 -9.90 -8.54
N HIS A 37 -6.44 -8.76 -8.70
CA HIS A 37 -6.91 -7.54 -9.34
C HIS A 37 -5.78 -6.90 -10.13
N LYS A 38 -6.10 -6.22 -11.24
CA LYS A 38 -5.10 -5.48 -12.01
C LYS A 38 -4.63 -4.26 -11.21
N VAL A 39 -3.33 -3.94 -11.31
CA VAL A 39 -2.80 -2.64 -10.87
C VAL A 39 -3.06 -1.62 -11.98
N GLU A 40 -3.94 -0.65 -11.73
CA GLU A 40 -4.24 0.42 -12.69
C GLU A 40 -3.21 1.53 -12.64
N ARG A 41 -2.82 1.93 -11.42
CA ARG A 41 -1.94 3.06 -11.21
C ARG A 41 -1.00 2.82 -10.02
N VAL A 42 0.22 3.35 -10.16
CA VAL A 42 1.17 3.51 -9.07
C VAL A 42 1.43 5.01 -8.91
N ILE A 43 1.26 5.51 -7.69
CA ILE A 43 1.54 6.90 -7.33
C ILE A 43 2.80 6.90 -6.49
N GLU A 44 3.88 7.45 -7.06
CA GLU A 44 5.18 7.56 -6.42
C GLU A 44 5.21 8.80 -5.52
N VAL A 45 5.48 8.62 -4.23
CA VAL A 45 5.56 9.70 -3.25
C VAL A 45 6.99 9.80 -2.71
N PRO A 46 7.69 10.93 -2.95
CA PRO A 46 8.99 11.18 -2.35
C PRO A 46 8.92 11.15 -0.82
N SER A 47 9.53 10.14 -0.20
CA SER A 47 9.40 9.85 1.24
C SER A 47 10.62 10.25 2.07
N GLN A 48 11.43 11.18 1.56
CA GLN A 48 12.54 11.74 2.31
C GLN A 48 12.03 12.68 3.41
N ILE A 49 12.64 12.59 4.59
CA ILE A 49 12.36 13.47 5.72
C ILE A 49 13.59 14.30 6.07
N ASP A 50 13.36 15.44 6.67
CA ASP A 50 14.34 16.22 7.41
C ASP A 50 14.34 15.76 8.88
N PRO A 51 15.41 15.10 9.36
CA PRO A 51 15.47 14.58 10.72
C PRO A 51 15.60 15.68 11.79
N GLN A 52 15.85 16.93 11.40
CA GLN A 52 15.93 18.07 12.32
C GLN A 52 14.57 18.74 12.54
N LYS A 53 13.52 18.29 11.84
CA LYS A 53 12.17 18.85 11.92
C LYS A 53 11.18 17.84 12.52
N PRO A 54 10.05 18.30 13.09
CA PRO A 54 8.98 17.42 13.51
C PRO A 54 8.52 16.49 12.38
N LEU A 55 8.33 15.21 12.69
CA LEU A 55 8.01 14.18 11.69
C LEU A 55 6.57 14.27 11.18
N GLU A 56 5.61 14.44 12.09
CA GLU A 56 4.18 14.36 11.75
C GLU A 56 3.74 15.33 10.64
N PRO A 57 4.09 16.63 10.66
CA PRO A 57 3.73 17.55 9.58
C PRO A 57 4.37 17.18 8.22
N GLN A 58 5.54 16.53 8.23
CA GLN A 58 6.19 16.09 6.99
C GLN A 58 5.44 14.93 6.35
N ILE A 59 4.95 13.99 7.16
CA ILE A 59 4.12 12.86 6.68
C ILE A 59 2.74 13.36 6.23
N GLU A 60 2.17 14.32 6.94
CA GLU A 60 0.92 14.96 6.53
C GLU A 60 1.06 15.63 5.16
N ALA A 61 2.13 16.38 4.93
CA ALA A 61 2.40 17.01 3.64
C ALA A 61 2.51 16.00 2.48
N TRP A 62 3.05 14.80 2.72
CA TRP A 62 3.05 13.73 1.71
C TRP A 62 1.63 13.31 1.32
N LEU A 63 0.72 13.18 2.29
CA LEU A 63 -0.66 12.78 2.07
C LEU A 63 -1.50 13.91 1.44
N GLU A 64 -1.26 15.16 1.84
CA GLU A 64 -1.90 16.32 1.21
C GLU A 64 -1.48 16.49 -0.25
N GLY A 65 -0.20 16.23 -0.55
CA GLY A 65 0.34 16.28 -1.92
C GLY A 65 -0.32 15.29 -2.90
N LEU A 66 -1.04 14.28 -2.40
CA LEU A 66 -1.84 13.37 -3.25
C LEU A 66 -3.09 14.04 -3.81
N GLY A 67 -3.57 15.12 -3.18
CA GLY A 67 -4.75 15.86 -3.63
C GLY A 67 -6.07 15.10 -3.54
N PHE A 68 -6.13 14.02 -2.75
CA PHE A 68 -7.33 13.21 -2.61
C PHE A 68 -8.35 13.89 -1.71
N THR A 69 -9.60 13.87 -2.14
CA THR A 69 -10.76 14.25 -1.33
C THR A 69 -11.04 13.24 -0.23
N ALA A 70 -11.80 13.64 0.79
CA ALA A 70 -12.23 12.73 1.86
C ALA A 70 -13.00 11.51 1.32
N GLN A 71 -13.79 11.69 0.26
CA GLN A 71 -14.53 10.60 -0.37
C GLN A 71 -13.57 9.60 -1.05
N GLU A 72 -12.58 10.09 -1.78
CA GLU A 72 -11.58 9.25 -2.45
C GLU A 72 -10.74 8.43 -1.47
N TRP A 73 -10.36 9.03 -0.33
CA TRP A 73 -9.69 8.29 0.74
C TRP A 73 -10.51 7.09 1.25
N GLN A 74 -11.83 7.20 1.27
CA GLN A 74 -12.71 6.15 1.79
C GLN A 74 -13.08 5.09 0.76
N THR A 75 -13.18 5.47 -0.52
CA THR A 75 -13.74 4.59 -1.57
C THR A 75 -12.71 3.98 -2.49
N ARG A 76 -11.52 4.58 -2.63
CA ARG A 76 -10.49 4.05 -3.53
C ARG A 76 -9.91 2.73 -2.99
N PRO A 77 -9.69 1.73 -3.86
CA PRO A 77 -9.06 0.47 -3.48
C PRO A 77 -7.54 0.66 -3.36
N LEU A 78 -7.10 1.30 -2.27
CA LEU A 78 -5.70 1.67 -2.07
C LEU A 78 -4.88 0.52 -1.47
N LEU A 79 -3.72 0.25 -2.07
CA LEU A 79 -2.65 -0.56 -1.51
C LEU A 79 -1.44 0.34 -1.21
N VAL A 80 -0.81 0.17 -0.05
CA VAL A 80 0.28 1.06 0.37
C VAL A 80 1.60 0.30 0.42
N ASN A 81 2.64 0.82 -0.24
CA ASN A 81 4.01 0.42 0.03
C ASN A 81 4.63 1.41 1.01
N LEU A 82 4.91 0.97 2.23
CA LEU A 82 5.35 1.84 3.32
C LEU A 82 6.77 2.38 3.08
N PRO A 83 7.10 3.54 3.66
CA PRO A 83 8.48 4.04 3.67
C PRO A 83 9.37 3.10 4.49
N SER A 84 10.66 3.07 4.16
CA SER A 84 11.62 2.15 4.81
C SER A 84 11.95 2.50 6.26
N LEU A 85 11.74 3.76 6.67
CA LEU A 85 11.97 4.21 8.05
C LEU A 85 10.77 3.83 8.94
N SER A 86 11.02 3.09 10.02
CA SER A 86 9.97 2.51 10.87
C SER A 86 9.07 3.56 11.52
N TYR A 87 9.63 4.66 12.01
CA TYR A 87 8.85 5.74 12.61
C TYR A 87 8.00 6.48 11.56
N SER A 88 8.51 6.67 10.34
CA SER A 88 7.75 7.29 9.24
C SER A 88 6.58 6.40 8.85
N ALA A 89 6.80 5.09 8.76
CA ALA A 89 5.76 4.12 8.49
C ALA A 89 4.68 4.10 9.60
N ALA A 90 5.08 4.17 10.86
CA ALA A 90 4.14 4.19 12.00
C ALA A 90 3.26 5.45 11.98
N VAL A 91 3.84 6.63 11.77
CA VAL A 91 3.09 7.90 11.68
C VAL A 91 2.18 7.91 10.45
N LEU A 92 2.67 7.42 9.30
CA LEU A 92 1.86 7.29 8.08
C LEU A 92 0.64 6.41 8.31
N LEU A 93 0.80 5.27 8.97
CA LEU A 93 -0.31 4.38 9.29
C LEU A 93 -1.33 5.03 10.23
N ALA A 94 -0.88 5.83 11.21
CA ALA A 94 -1.79 6.56 12.10
C ALA A 94 -2.60 7.61 11.32
N GLN A 95 -1.95 8.39 10.45
CA GLN A 95 -2.59 9.38 9.59
C GLN A 95 -3.58 8.76 8.61
N LEU A 96 -3.19 7.67 7.93
CA LEU A 96 -4.08 6.93 7.02
C LEU A 96 -5.28 6.34 7.77
N HIS A 97 -5.06 5.79 8.97
CA HIS A 97 -6.15 5.26 9.80
C HIS A 97 -7.18 6.35 10.15
N GLY A 98 -6.72 7.56 10.50
CA GLY A 98 -7.59 8.71 10.76
C GLY A 98 -8.38 9.18 9.54
N ARG A 99 -7.76 9.20 8.35
CA ARG A 99 -8.40 9.67 7.10
C ARG A 99 -9.39 8.67 6.51
N THR A 100 -9.09 7.38 6.61
CA THR A 100 -9.87 6.30 5.97
C THR A 100 -10.83 5.60 6.92
N GLY A 101 -10.58 5.65 8.24
CA GLY A 101 -11.35 4.94 9.27
C GLY A 101 -10.93 3.48 9.50
N TYR A 102 -10.03 2.93 8.67
CA TYR A 102 -9.54 1.54 8.75
C TYR A 102 -8.05 1.47 8.42
N PHE A 103 -7.38 0.36 8.75
CA PHE A 103 -5.97 0.22 8.35
C PHE A 103 -5.87 -0.24 6.90
N PRO A 104 -5.01 0.38 6.07
CA PRO A 104 -4.83 -0.05 4.70
C PRO A 104 -4.20 -1.44 4.61
N ALA A 105 -4.36 -2.10 3.47
CA ALA A 105 -3.48 -3.20 3.11
C ALA A 105 -2.09 -2.65 2.75
N ILE A 106 -1.03 -3.38 3.10
CA ILE A 106 0.35 -2.98 2.81
C ILE A 106 1.13 -4.04 2.05
N LEU A 107 2.09 -3.61 1.24
CA LEU A 107 3.08 -4.49 0.64
C LEU A 107 4.15 -4.88 1.66
N ARG A 108 4.56 -6.14 1.64
CA ARG A 108 5.84 -6.56 2.24
C ARG A 108 6.79 -7.03 1.14
N LEU A 109 7.81 -6.22 0.89
CA LEU A 109 8.94 -6.62 0.03
C LEU A 109 9.97 -7.40 0.85
N ARG A 110 10.69 -8.32 0.20
CA ARG A 110 11.87 -8.97 0.77
C ARG A 110 12.96 -9.10 -0.28
N GLN A 111 14.21 -9.15 0.17
CA GLN A 111 15.32 -9.44 -0.72
C GLN A 111 15.24 -10.89 -1.20
N VAL A 112 15.47 -11.09 -2.50
CA VAL A 112 15.64 -12.41 -3.11
C VAL A 112 17.01 -12.95 -2.66
N ARG A 113 17.01 -14.12 -2.02
CA ARG A 113 18.25 -14.77 -1.58
C ARG A 113 19.17 -15.03 -2.76
N ASP A 114 20.47 -14.84 -2.52
CA ASP A 114 21.53 -15.11 -3.50
C ASP A 114 21.38 -14.38 -4.84
N SER A 115 20.69 -13.24 -4.85
CA SER A 115 20.52 -12.41 -6.04
C SER A 115 21.73 -11.49 -6.27
N LEU A 116 22.28 -11.54 -7.49
CA LEU A 116 23.30 -10.61 -7.98
C LEU A 116 22.86 -10.04 -9.34
N PRO A 117 22.58 -8.73 -9.45
CA PRO A 117 22.52 -7.73 -8.37
C PRO A 117 21.38 -7.98 -7.37
N VAL A 118 21.40 -7.26 -6.24
CA VAL A 118 20.34 -7.29 -5.21
C VAL A 118 18.98 -7.05 -5.85
N ARG A 119 18.04 -7.97 -5.62
CA ARG A 119 16.65 -7.85 -6.06
C ARG A 119 15.68 -7.96 -4.90
N PHE A 120 14.54 -7.29 -5.04
CA PHE A 120 13.42 -7.39 -4.11
C PHE A 120 12.20 -7.97 -4.80
N GLU A 121 11.51 -8.87 -4.11
CA GLU A 121 10.24 -9.46 -4.54
C GLU A 121 9.12 -9.11 -3.56
N VAL A 122 7.89 -9.16 -4.04
CA VAL A 122 6.70 -8.98 -3.20
C VAL A 122 6.46 -10.30 -2.48
N ALA A 123 6.73 -10.32 -1.17
CA ALA A 123 6.60 -11.52 -0.36
C ALA A 123 5.14 -11.82 -0.01
N GLU A 124 4.36 -10.77 0.30
CA GLU A 124 2.95 -10.86 0.66
C GLU A 124 2.27 -9.48 0.65
N ILE A 125 0.94 -9.50 0.65
CA ILE A 125 0.08 -8.35 0.93
C ILE A 125 -0.55 -8.54 2.31
N LEU A 126 -0.27 -7.62 3.23
CA LEU A 126 -0.76 -7.67 4.60
C LEU A 126 -2.02 -6.83 4.77
N ASN A 127 -3.16 -7.46 5.01
CA ASN A 127 -4.39 -6.76 5.40
C ASN A 127 -4.33 -6.40 6.89
N LEU A 128 -3.84 -5.19 7.20
CA LEU A 128 -3.66 -4.71 8.56
C LEU A 128 -4.98 -4.56 9.32
N GLN A 129 -6.07 -4.20 8.65
CA GLN A 129 -7.39 -4.13 9.26
C GLN A 129 -7.85 -5.50 9.74
N ALA A 130 -7.72 -6.53 8.89
CA ALA A 130 -8.05 -7.90 9.26
C ALA A 130 -7.14 -8.43 10.38
N ILE A 131 -5.86 -8.06 10.39
CA ILE A 131 -4.95 -8.36 11.51
C ILE A 131 -5.46 -7.73 12.81
N ARG A 132 -5.84 -6.44 12.80
CA ARG A 132 -6.41 -5.73 13.96
C ARG A 132 -7.66 -6.42 14.49
N GLU A 133 -8.56 -6.81 13.59
CA GLU A 133 -9.82 -7.48 13.95
C GLU A 133 -9.57 -8.84 14.61
N ARG A 134 -8.67 -9.65 14.05
CA ARG A 134 -8.25 -10.91 14.67
C ARG A 134 -7.61 -10.70 16.05
N ALA A 135 -6.80 -9.67 16.20
CA ALA A 135 -6.18 -9.34 17.49
C ALA A 135 -7.21 -8.89 18.54
N ARG A 136 -8.23 -8.11 18.15
CA ARG A 136 -9.32 -7.68 19.06
C ARG A 136 -10.13 -8.84 19.63
N ARG A 137 -10.30 -9.93 18.87
CA ARG A 137 -11.05 -11.13 19.32
C ARG A 137 -10.33 -11.94 20.40
N ARG A 138 -9.05 -11.64 20.68
CA ARG A 138 -8.23 -12.34 21.69
C ARG A 138 -8.14 -11.60 23.03
N ARG A 139 -8.88 -10.49 23.17
CA ARG A 139 -8.95 -9.72 24.41
C ARG A 139 -9.90 -10.36 25.41
#